data_AF-A0A420TEX1-F1
#
_entry.id   AF-A0A420TEX1-F1
#
_cell.length_a   1.000
_cell.length_b   1.000
_cell.length_c   1.000
_cell.angle_alpha   90.00
_cell.angle_beta   90.00
_cell.angle_gamma   90.00
#
_symmetry.space_group_name_H-M   'P 1'
#
loop_
_entity.id
_entity.type
_entity.pdbx_description
1 polymer ?
#
loop_
_entity_poly.entity_id
_entity_poly.type
_entity_poly.pdbx_seq_one_letter_code
_entity_poly.pdbx_strand_id
1 'polypeptide(L)'
;MRVRSFKAWKTLWGLGAQLPLPDSNEEDGYRNMNERIQAFSWAKEVDTGRGLLAYFDDAEEVAVMAVQHFSQTKEGDPSSEETRWDIQEVGRFDGRGRHIKEDALDITDPDYVPHGSAFSLKWSPWFNSQGKRVAILAYLAKNHVGFRKITILGNWERGHPPHIEVEKADMAAICMFLSTDAYIEWEDLIVYDDDKPVARGVVADPFNVKPFQVSFVGDAEELAGAHYTWECSTTYPKEDEIVSSNPISGLLIHDQGIGHRGPVPYYSIVRLSATSRNQDWFQTNLPDSEASVPKWATRIRKQTTRLVARAVALEGLDSDSDDSEDDLMDEDTTQLQVPESRYRIWGMVQSPGGGTTAVLVSRYSTLHPERRALCKLMFSRRDEERGEDDAATLSKPLTTEGQVWEWMYGNAPEVLGTTATRKISPELNNSLLREQFRDVAAGQHCVFCDAALRLEEEEAKCENGHLFARCASTGLAIMAPDISRICAVCELRCLKVSELKRVVETHFGPGANVQASGEVCGGCGGKFVA
;
A
#
# COMPACT_ATOMS: atom_id res chain seq x y z
N MET A 1 5.85 -10.04 31.11
CA MET A 1 6.04 -10.25 29.65
C MET A 1 4.87 -11.09 29.14
N ARG A 2 3.86 -10.48 28.48
CA ARG A 2 2.78 -11.26 27.85
C ARG A 2 3.39 -11.95 26.62
N VAL A 3 3.62 -13.25 26.71
CA VAL A 3 4.09 -14.07 25.59
C VAL A 3 3.01 -13.98 24.50
N ARG A 4 3.34 -13.39 23.35
CA ARG A 4 2.48 -13.43 22.16
C ARG A 4 2.40 -14.90 21.74
N SER A 5 1.33 -15.58 22.14
CA SER A 5 1.10 -16.99 21.82
C SER A 5 0.04 -17.09 20.73
N PHE A 6 0.31 -17.91 19.72
CA PHE A 6 -0.65 -18.24 18.68
C PHE A 6 -1.80 -19.14 19.18
N LYS A 7 -1.77 -19.59 20.45
CA LYS A 7 -2.84 -20.43 21.05
C LYS A 7 -4.22 -19.77 21.05
N ALA A 8 -4.28 -18.43 20.98
CA ALA A 8 -5.53 -17.67 20.93
C ALA A 8 -5.90 -17.21 19.51
N TRP A 9 -5.12 -17.60 18.49
CA TRP A 9 -5.40 -17.21 17.12
C TRP A 9 -6.43 -18.17 16.54
N LYS A 10 -7.51 -17.62 16.00
CA LYS A 10 -8.53 -18.35 15.26
C LYS A 10 -8.32 -18.06 13.78
N THR A 11 -8.07 -19.09 12.98
CA THR A 11 -8.10 -18.97 11.52
C THR A 11 -9.52 -18.64 11.10
N LEU A 12 -9.71 -17.50 10.44
CA LEU A 12 -11.03 -17.07 9.97
C LEU A 12 -11.38 -17.76 8.65
N TRP A 13 -10.43 -17.76 7.71
CA TRP A 13 -10.48 -18.45 6.42
C TRP A 13 -9.04 -18.59 5.88
N GLY A 14 -8.86 -19.39 4.84
CA GLY A 14 -7.57 -19.53 4.16
C GLY A 14 -7.75 -19.90 2.68
N LEU A 15 -6.77 -19.53 1.86
CA LEU A 15 -6.70 -19.90 0.45
C LEU A 15 -5.41 -20.68 0.20
N GLY A 16 -5.51 -21.74 -0.61
CA GLY A 16 -4.40 -22.61 -0.98
C GLY A 16 -4.60 -24.05 -0.49
N ALA A 17 -3.66 -24.91 -0.87
CA ALA A 17 -3.74 -26.35 -0.65
C ALA A 17 -4.13 -26.72 0.80
N GLN A 18 -5.18 -27.52 0.92
CA GLN A 18 -5.73 -28.05 2.18
C GLN A 18 -6.31 -27.00 3.13
N LEU A 19 -6.47 -25.75 2.69
CA LEU A 19 -7.14 -24.73 3.48
C LEU A 19 -8.65 -24.72 3.17
N PRO A 20 -9.50 -24.65 4.21
CA PRO A 20 -10.94 -24.60 4.03
C PRO A 20 -11.35 -23.21 3.55
N LEU A 21 -12.06 -23.18 2.42
CA LEU A 21 -12.71 -22.00 1.89
C LEU A 21 -14.21 -22.10 2.18
N PRO A 22 -14.83 -21.14 2.88
CA PRO A 22 -16.28 -21.16 3.07
C PRO A 22 -17.03 -21.20 1.74
N ASP A 23 -17.92 -22.17 1.56
CA ASP A 23 -18.73 -22.32 0.34
C ASP A 23 -20.13 -22.80 0.74
N SER A 24 -21.14 -21.96 0.51
CA SER A 24 -22.53 -22.28 0.86
C SER A 24 -23.17 -23.33 -0.05
N ASN A 25 -22.52 -23.68 -1.15
CA ASN A 25 -23.01 -24.70 -2.07
C ASN A 25 -22.55 -26.12 -1.71
N GLU A 26 -21.55 -26.26 -0.83
CA GLU A 26 -21.04 -27.53 -0.33
C GLU A 26 -21.83 -28.01 0.90
N GLU A 27 -22.06 -29.32 1.04
CA GLU A 27 -22.83 -29.88 2.16
C GLU A 27 -22.22 -29.56 3.53
N ASP A 28 -20.88 -29.55 3.61
CA ASP A 28 -20.12 -29.25 4.83
C ASP A 28 -19.94 -27.73 5.07
N GLY A 29 -20.41 -26.88 4.14
CA GLY A 29 -20.26 -25.42 4.20
C GLY A 29 -18.85 -24.89 3.88
N TYR A 30 -17.94 -25.76 3.43
CA TYR A 30 -16.60 -25.39 2.98
C TYR A 30 -16.11 -26.29 1.84
N ARG A 31 -15.31 -25.72 0.94
CA ARG A 31 -14.56 -26.41 -0.11
C ARG A 31 -13.08 -26.47 0.24
N ASN A 32 -12.44 -27.61 0.01
CA ASN A 32 -10.99 -27.74 0.12
C ASN A 32 -10.32 -27.38 -1.21
N MET A 33 -9.39 -26.43 -1.16
CA MET A 33 -8.56 -26.06 -2.30
C MET A 33 -7.36 -27.02 -2.41
N ASN A 34 -6.91 -27.30 -3.64
CA ASN A 34 -5.69 -28.11 -3.89
C ASN A 34 -4.60 -27.31 -4.62
N GLU A 35 -4.80 -26.02 -4.81
CA GLU A 35 -3.90 -25.14 -5.56
C GLU A 35 -2.75 -24.66 -4.67
N ARG A 36 -1.54 -24.66 -5.21
CA ARG A 36 -0.39 -24.05 -4.55
C ARG A 36 -0.25 -22.62 -5.04
N ILE A 37 -0.57 -21.66 -4.18
CA ILE A 37 -0.38 -20.25 -4.45
C ILE A 37 1.12 -19.94 -4.58
N GLN A 38 1.52 -19.43 -5.75
CA GLN A 38 2.88 -18.99 -6.05
C GLN A 38 3.05 -17.49 -5.82
N ALA A 39 2.03 -16.69 -6.13
CA ALA A 39 2.00 -15.25 -5.93
C ALA A 39 0.58 -14.79 -5.58
N PHE A 40 0.44 -13.67 -4.88
CA PHE A 40 -0.87 -13.06 -4.64
C PHE A 40 -0.77 -11.55 -4.50
N SER A 41 -1.89 -10.87 -4.77
CA SER A 41 -1.95 -9.41 -4.72
C SER A 41 -3.36 -8.94 -4.38
N TRP A 42 -3.46 -8.01 -3.45
CA TRP A 42 -4.71 -7.32 -3.14
C TRP A 42 -4.87 -6.11 -4.05
N ALA A 43 -6.07 -5.95 -4.60
CA ALA A 43 -6.46 -4.69 -5.20
C ALA A 43 -6.55 -3.60 -4.12
N LYS A 44 -6.49 -2.33 -4.54
CA LYS A 44 -6.84 -1.22 -3.65
C LYS A 44 -8.23 -1.44 -3.06
N GLU A 45 -8.47 -0.91 -1.86
CA GLU A 45 -9.77 -1.04 -1.18
C GLU A 45 -10.90 -0.60 -2.11
N VAL A 46 -11.89 -1.48 -2.30
CA VAL A 46 -13.09 -1.16 -3.08
C VAL A 46 -14.02 -0.37 -2.16
N ASP A 47 -14.31 -0.93 -1.00
CA ASP A 47 -15.08 -0.27 0.05
C ASP A 47 -14.79 -0.99 1.38
N THR A 48 -15.28 -0.43 2.46
CA THR A 48 -15.06 -0.93 3.81
C THR A 48 -15.49 -2.39 3.95
N GLY A 49 -14.52 -3.26 4.25
CA GLY A 49 -14.72 -4.70 4.38
C GLY A 49 -15.00 -5.42 3.06
N ARG A 50 -14.67 -4.82 1.90
CA ARG A 50 -14.80 -5.42 0.57
C ARG A 50 -13.54 -5.19 -0.27
N GLY A 51 -12.97 -6.28 -0.78
CA GLY A 51 -11.76 -6.22 -1.58
C GLY A 51 -11.70 -7.34 -2.61
N LEU A 52 -10.89 -7.12 -3.64
CA LEU A 52 -10.48 -8.18 -4.56
C LEU A 52 -9.07 -8.64 -4.22
N LEU A 53 -8.89 -9.95 -4.22
CA LEU A 53 -7.60 -10.61 -4.09
C LEU A 53 -7.40 -11.41 -5.38
N ALA A 54 -6.25 -11.27 -6.02
CA ALA A 54 -5.86 -12.20 -7.07
C ALA A 54 -4.69 -13.06 -6.60
N TYR A 55 -4.62 -14.30 -7.08
CA TYR A 55 -3.47 -15.16 -6.87
C TYR A 55 -3.12 -15.95 -8.13
N PHE A 56 -1.84 -16.32 -8.22
CA PHE A 56 -1.26 -17.14 -9.27
C PHE A 56 -0.99 -18.52 -8.69
N ASP A 57 -1.46 -19.59 -9.33
CA ASP A 57 -1.30 -20.96 -8.86
C ASP A 57 -0.18 -21.73 -9.58
N ASP A 58 0.01 -23.00 -9.19
CA ASP A 58 1.00 -23.89 -9.78
C ASP A 58 0.59 -24.50 -11.13
N ALA A 59 -0.65 -24.27 -11.57
CA ALA A 59 -1.09 -24.54 -12.94
C ALA A 59 -0.89 -23.33 -13.87
N GLU A 60 -0.26 -22.26 -13.36
CA GLU A 60 -0.01 -20.99 -14.06
C GLU A 60 -1.32 -20.26 -14.45
N GLU A 61 -2.38 -20.48 -13.68
CA GLU A 61 -3.64 -19.75 -13.79
C GLU A 61 -3.69 -18.60 -12.79
N VAL A 62 -4.41 -17.54 -13.16
CA VAL A 62 -4.70 -16.41 -12.28
C VAL A 62 -6.16 -16.50 -11.85
N ALA A 63 -6.38 -16.69 -10.56
CA ALA A 63 -7.72 -16.63 -9.96
C ALA A 63 -7.96 -15.27 -9.31
N VAL A 64 -9.20 -14.78 -9.42
CA VAL A 64 -9.68 -13.53 -8.83
C VAL A 64 -10.75 -13.88 -7.81
N MET A 65 -10.52 -13.49 -6.57
CA MET A 65 -11.38 -13.72 -5.41
C MET A 65 -12.02 -12.41 -4.98
N ALA A 66 -13.33 -12.43 -4.79
CA ALA A 66 -14.05 -11.40 -4.06
C ALA A 66 -14.08 -11.77 -2.58
N VAL A 67 -13.63 -10.85 -1.73
CA VAL A 67 -13.64 -11.01 -0.28
C VAL A 67 -14.52 -9.93 0.33
N GLN A 68 -15.53 -10.34 1.10
CA GLN A 68 -16.37 -9.42 1.84
C GLN A 68 -16.59 -9.86 3.29
N HIS A 69 -16.66 -8.87 4.18
CA HIS A 69 -16.99 -9.01 5.58
C HIS A 69 -18.25 -8.20 5.89
N PHE A 70 -19.26 -8.80 6.50
CA PHE A 70 -20.52 -8.12 6.81
C PHE A 70 -21.25 -8.72 8.00
N SER A 71 -22.09 -7.90 8.65
CA SER A 71 -23.05 -8.36 9.65
C SER A 71 -24.37 -8.72 9.00
N GLN A 72 -24.98 -9.81 9.43
CA GLN A 72 -26.34 -10.20 9.07
C GLN A 72 -27.11 -10.53 10.34
N THR A 73 -28.42 -10.30 10.34
CA THR A 73 -29.30 -10.72 11.44
C THR A 73 -29.28 -12.23 11.56
N LYS A 74 -29.11 -12.74 12.77
CA LYS A 74 -29.04 -14.18 13.03
C LYS A 74 -30.39 -14.84 12.74
N GLU A 75 -30.39 -15.94 12.00
CA GLU A 75 -31.61 -16.74 11.78
C GLU A 75 -32.20 -17.18 13.13
N GLY A 76 -33.46 -16.81 13.38
CA GLY A 76 -34.18 -17.13 14.61
C GLY A 76 -34.04 -16.11 15.76
N ASP A 77 -33.17 -15.10 15.65
CA ASP A 77 -33.09 -14.00 16.60
C ASP A 77 -32.86 -12.64 15.90
N PRO A 78 -33.95 -11.91 15.59
CA PRO A 78 -33.88 -10.62 14.92
C PRO A 78 -33.12 -9.53 15.70
N SER A 79 -32.85 -9.75 17.00
CA SER A 79 -32.14 -8.80 17.86
C SER A 79 -30.62 -9.03 17.91
N SER A 80 -30.14 -10.11 17.29
CA SER A 80 -28.74 -10.53 17.31
C SER A 80 -28.13 -10.43 15.91
N GLU A 81 -26.97 -9.80 15.81
CA GLU A 81 -26.18 -9.72 14.57
C GLU A 81 -25.02 -10.73 14.62
N GLU A 82 -24.82 -11.46 13.52
CA GLU A 82 -23.68 -12.33 13.30
C GLU A 82 -22.78 -11.77 12.19
N THR A 83 -21.48 -11.72 12.44
CA THR A 83 -20.48 -11.29 11.45
C THR A 83 -20.03 -12.47 10.61
N ARG A 84 -20.12 -12.35 9.29
CA ARG A 84 -19.77 -13.36 8.31
C ARG A 84 -18.66 -12.89 7.38
N TRP A 85 -17.79 -13.83 7.02
CA TRP A 85 -16.88 -13.72 5.88
C TRP A 85 -17.47 -14.47 4.69
N ASP A 86 -17.44 -13.84 3.53
CA ASP A 86 -17.83 -14.44 2.26
C ASP A 86 -16.68 -14.24 1.27
N ILE A 87 -16.16 -15.36 0.77
CA ILE A 87 -15.01 -15.42 -0.13
C ILE A 87 -15.41 -16.27 -1.32
N GLN A 88 -15.41 -15.69 -2.51
CA GLN A 88 -15.86 -16.35 -3.71
C GLN A 88 -14.89 -16.12 -4.88
N GLU A 89 -14.64 -17.16 -5.67
CA GLU A 89 -13.97 -17.01 -6.96
C GLU A 89 -14.94 -16.33 -7.95
N VAL A 90 -14.51 -15.21 -8.50
CA VAL A 90 -15.30 -14.34 -9.39
C VAL A 90 -14.73 -14.26 -10.80
N GLY A 91 -13.57 -14.87 -11.03
CA GLY A 91 -12.97 -14.98 -12.35
C GLY A 91 -11.67 -15.77 -12.31
N ARG A 92 -11.33 -16.36 -13.46
CA ARG A 92 -10.09 -17.11 -13.67
C ARG A 92 -9.65 -16.98 -15.12
N PHE A 93 -8.35 -16.89 -15.34
CA PHE A 93 -7.78 -16.84 -16.70
C PHE A 93 -6.38 -17.45 -16.76
N ASP A 94 -5.95 -17.81 -17.98
CA ASP A 94 -4.63 -18.38 -18.26
C ASP A 94 -3.54 -17.29 -18.12
N GLY A 95 -2.60 -17.52 -17.20
CA GLY A 95 -1.52 -16.62 -16.85
C GLY A 95 -0.16 -17.03 -17.44
N ARG A 96 -0.09 -18.05 -18.30
CA ARG A 96 1.15 -18.58 -18.87
C ARG A 96 1.86 -17.64 -19.85
N GLY A 97 1.16 -16.62 -20.32
CA GLY A 97 1.67 -15.70 -21.32
C GLY A 97 1.81 -16.36 -22.69
N ARG A 98 2.68 -15.78 -23.54
CA ARG A 98 2.81 -16.19 -24.95
C ARG A 98 3.93 -17.21 -25.22
N HIS A 99 4.87 -17.37 -24.29
CA HIS A 99 6.05 -18.23 -24.45
C HIS A 99 5.81 -19.66 -23.94
N ILE A 100 4.75 -20.29 -24.46
CA ILE A 100 4.30 -21.63 -24.05
C ILE A 100 4.69 -22.74 -25.04
N LYS A 101 5.39 -22.40 -26.13
CA LYS A 101 6.02 -23.43 -26.96
C LYS A 101 7.10 -24.13 -26.13
N GLU A 102 7.43 -25.38 -26.48
CA GLU A 102 8.42 -26.23 -25.80
C GLU A 102 9.86 -25.66 -25.94
N ASP A 103 10.09 -24.48 -25.38
CA ASP A 103 11.36 -23.78 -25.28
C ASP A 103 11.87 -23.98 -23.87
N ALA A 104 13.12 -24.42 -23.67
CA ALA A 104 13.79 -24.51 -22.38
C ALA A 104 12.84 -24.86 -21.21
N LEU A 105 12.11 -25.97 -21.35
CA LEU A 105 11.22 -26.51 -20.31
C LEU A 105 11.99 -27.42 -19.35
N ASP A 106 13.09 -28.00 -19.84
CA ASP A 106 13.98 -28.83 -19.05
C ASP A 106 14.91 -27.94 -18.22
N ILE A 107 14.95 -28.16 -16.91
CA ILE A 107 15.86 -27.46 -15.99
C ILE A 107 17.34 -27.67 -16.31
N THR A 108 17.68 -28.63 -17.16
CA THR A 108 19.03 -28.89 -17.65
C THR A 108 19.37 -28.14 -18.94
N ASP A 109 18.39 -27.50 -19.57
CA ASP A 109 18.60 -26.62 -20.72
C ASP A 109 19.40 -25.38 -20.26
N PRO A 110 20.52 -25.02 -20.94
CA PRO A 110 21.29 -23.82 -20.60
C PRO A 110 20.48 -22.52 -20.70
N ASP A 111 19.41 -22.51 -21.51
CA ASP A 111 18.52 -21.37 -21.69
C ASP A 111 17.32 -21.39 -20.72
N TYR A 112 17.27 -22.39 -19.82
CA TYR A 112 16.27 -22.44 -18.75
C TYR A 112 16.53 -21.31 -17.74
N VAL A 113 15.61 -20.36 -17.71
CA VAL A 113 15.52 -19.34 -16.67
C VAL A 113 14.30 -19.66 -15.81
N PRO A 114 14.45 -19.86 -14.49
CA PRO A 114 13.30 -19.99 -13.60
C PRO A 114 12.39 -18.76 -13.74
N HIS A 115 11.14 -19.00 -14.11
CA HIS A 115 10.10 -17.97 -14.20
C HIS A 115 9.15 -18.08 -13.01
N GLY A 116 8.47 -16.97 -12.72
CA GLY A 116 7.62 -16.84 -11.53
C GLY A 116 8.37 -16.26 -10.33
N SER A 117 7.62 -15.56 -9.48
CA SER A 117 8.10 -14.88 -8.28
C SER A 117 6.90 -14.72 -7.34
N ALA A 118 7.12 -14.65 -6.03
CA ALA A 118 6.06 -14.30 -5.09
C ALA A 118 5.45 -12.90 -5.35
N PHE A 119 6.15 -12.08 -6.14
CA PHE A 119 5.80 -10.72 -6.52
C PHE A 119 5.44 -10.60 -8.01
N SER A 120 5.11 -11.71 -8.68
CA SER A 120 4.78 -11.72 -10.11
C SER A 120 3.41 -11.12 -10.43
N LEU A 121 2.61 -10.75 -9.42
CA LEU A 121 1.23 -10.31 -9.59
C LEU A 121 0.99 -8.96 -8.89
N LYS A 122 0.46 -7.97 -9.61
CA LYS A 122 0.18 -6.64 -9.03
C LYS A 122 -1.02 -5.94 -9.66
N TRP A 123 -1.92 -5.45 -8.82
CA TRP A 123 -3.06 -4.63 -9.24
C TRP A 123 -2.66 -3.17 -9.49
N SER A 124 -3.18 -2.60 -10.58
CA SER A 124 -3.15 -1.15 -10.81
C SER A 124 -4.05 -0.40 -9.84
N PRO A 125 -3.95 0.94 -9.77
CA PRO A 125 -4.97 1.76 -9.15
C PRO A 125 -6.35 1.57 -9.81
N TRP A 126 -7.42 1.88 -9.06
CA TRP A 126 -8.78 1.90 -9.58
C TRP A 126 -9.00 3.10 -10.49
N PHE A 127 -9.55 2.84 -11.67
CA PHE A 127 -10.08 3.85 -12.57
C PHE A 127 -11.61 3.77 -12.59
N ASN A 128 -12.28 4.88 -12.29
CA ASN A 128 -13.74 4.97 -12.32
C ASN A 128 -14.18 5.52 -13.68
N SER A 129 -14.96 4.74 -14.44
CA SER A 129 -15.49 5.16 -15.74
C SER A 129 -16.97 4.81 -15.84
N GLN A 130 -17.82 5.83 -16.03
CA GLN A 130 -19.26 5.67 -16.26
C GLN A 130 -19.97 4.77 -15.22
N GLY A 131 -19.59 4.88 -13.94
CA GLY A 131 -20.16 4.08 -12.85
C GLY A 131 -19.61 2.64 -12.75
N LYS A 132 -18.63 2.27 -13.58
CA LYS A 132 -17.85 1.03 -13.46
C LYS A 132 -16.51 1.32 -12.80
N ARG A 133 -16.00 0.35 -12.04
CA ARG A 133 -14.64 0.39 -11.49
C ARG A 133 -13.75 -0.56 -12.25
N VAL A 134 -12.67 -0.05 -12.82
CA VAL A 134 -11.76 -0.80 -13.68
C VAL A 134 -10.39 -0.82 -13.02
N ALA A 135 -9.78 -1.99 -12.97
CA ALA A 135 -8.36 -2.15 -12.65
C ALA A 135 -7.70 -3.06 -13.70
N ILE A 136 -6.39 -2.95 -13.80
CA ILE A 136 -5.55 -3.82 -14.63
C ILE A 136 -4.71 -4.66 -13.68
N LEU A 137 -4.81 -5.97 -13.84
CA LEU A 137 -3.98 -6.94 -13.14
C LEU A 137 -2.78 -7.26 -14.02
N ALA A 138 -1.60 -6.83 -13.58
CA ALA A 138 -0.35 -7.19 -14.22
C ALA A 138 0.15 -8.53 -13.67
N TYR A 139 0.60 -9.41 -14.55
CA TYR A 139 1.22 -10.69 -14.19
C TYR A 139 2.50 -10.93 -14.98
N LEU A 140 3.47 -11.61 -14.35
CA LEU A 140 4.70 -12.07 -14.98
C LEU A 140 4.61 -13.57 -15.29
N ALA A 141 4.98 -13.91 -16.51
CA ALA A 141 5.20 -15.27 -16.97
C ALA A 141 6.58 -15.36 -17.63
N LYS A 142 6.89 -16.50 -18.26
CA LYS A 142 8.18 -16.73 -18.93
C LYS A 142 8.48 -15.64 -19.97
N ASN A 143 9.42 -14.74 -19.67
CA ASN A 143 9.80 -13.59 -20.52
C ASN A 143 8.62 -12.76 -21.05
N HIS A 144 7.55 -12.67 -20.26
CA HIS A 144 6.29 -12.07 -20.68
C HIS A 144 5.62 -11.32 -19.52
N VAL A 145 5.10 -10.14 -19.84
CA VAL A 145 4.31 -9.31 -18.94
C VAL A 145 2.94 -9.14 -19.55
N GLY A 146 1.90 -9.66 -18.90
CA GLY A 146 0.52 -9.55 -19.33
C GLY A 146 -0.27 -8.55 -18.48
N PHE A 147 -1.19 -7.83 -19.11
CA PHE A 147 -2.02 -6.81 -18.46
C PHE A 147 -3.51 -7.09 -18.67
N ARG A 148 -4.11 -7.79 -17.71
CA ARG A 148 -5.51 -8.22 -17.79
C ARG A 148 -6.45 -7.20 -17.19
N LYS A 149 -7.45 -6.75 -17.95
CA LYS A 149 -8.48 -5.82 -17.43
C LYS A 149 -9.54 -6.56 -16.63
N ILE A 150 -9.87 -6.02 -15.48
CA ILE A 150 -10.91 -6.52 -14.58
C ILE A 150 -11.84 -5.35 -14.24
N THR A 151 -13.14 -5.54 -14.47
CA THR A 151 -14.16 -4.51 -14.30
C THR A 151 -15.22 -4.97 -13.31
N ILE A 152 -15.47 -4.17 -12.27
CA ILE A 152 -16.66 -4.30 -11.42
C ILE A 152 -17.79 -3.54 -12.09
N LEU A 153 -18.85 -4.27 -12.46
CA LEU A 153 -20.07 -3.72 -13.04
C LEU A 153 -20.99 -3.19 -11.95
N GLY A 154 -21.28 -1.89 -12.01
CA GLY A 154 -22.16 -1.23 -11.06
C GLY A 154 -21.60 -1.22 -9.63
N ASN A 155 -22.50 -1.12 -8.66
CA ASN A 155 -22.13 -1.14 -7.25
C ASN A 155 -22.11 -2.58 -6.74
N TRP A 156 -21.01 -2.98 -6.12
CA TRP A 156 -21.00 -4.18 -5.29
C TRP A 156 -21.89 -3.91 -4.08
N GLU A 157 -22.96 -4.68 -3.88
CA GLU A 157 -23.82 -4.61 -2.70
C GLU A 157 -23.34 -5.59 -1.62
N ARG A 158 -23.44 -5.19 -0.34
CA ARG A 158 -22.95 -6.00 0.78
C ARG A 158 -23.82 -7.26 0.92
N GLY A 159 -23.19 -8.42 1.12
CA GLY A 159 -23.86 -9.71 1.22
C GLY A 159 -24.24 -10.34 -0.12
N HIS A 160 -23.93 -9.67 -1.23
CA HIS A 160 -24.16 -10.20 -2.58
C HIS A 160 -22.82 -10.34 -3.31
N PRO A 161 -22.72 -11.29 -4.27
CA PRO A 161 -21.55 -11.41 -5.11
C PRO A 161 -21.40 -10.18 -6.01
N PRO A 162 -20.18 -9.66 -6.23
CA PRO A 162 -19.97 -8.58 -7.18
C PRO A 162 -20.14 -9.11 -8.61
N HIS A 163 -20.68 -8.26 -9.50
CA HIS A 163 -20.71 -8.54 -10.92
C HIS A 163 -19.36 -8.13 -11.52
N ILE A 164 -18.52 -9.10 -11.88
CA ILE A 164 -17.16 -8.86 -12.37
C ILE A 164 -17.03 -9.37 -13.80
N GLU A 165 -16.43 -8.54 -14.66
CA GLU A 165 -15.98 -8.92 -15.99
C GLU A 165 -14.46 -9.01 -15.99
N VAL A 166 -13.92 -10.19 -16.28
CA VAL A 166 -12.51 -10.39 -16.60
C VAL A 166 -12.38 -10.45 -18.12
N GLU A 167 -11.53 -9.60 -18.68
CA GLU A 167 -11.34 -9.53 -20.12
C GLU A 167 -10.81 -10.85 -20.69
N LYS A 168 -11.17 -11.21 -21.92
CA LYS A 168 -10.75 -12.51 -22.49
C LYS A 168 -9.28 -12.53 -22.91
N ALA A 169 -8.73 -11.37 -23.25
CA ALA A 169 -7.34 -11.18 -23.62
C ALA A 169 -6.73 -10.02 -22.82
N ASP A 170 -5.42 -9.89 -22.88
CA ASP A 170 -4.74 -8.77 -22.22
C ASP A 170 -4.97 -7.47 -22.99
N MET A 171 -5.06 -6.37 -22.26
CA MET A 171 -5.13 -5.02 -22.83
C MET A 171 -3.83 -4.62 -23.52
N ALA A 172 -2.73 -5.15 -23.01
CA ALA A 172 -1.39 -5.00 -23.55
C ALA A 172 -0.57 -6.22 -23.11
N ALA A 173 0.43 -6.56 -23.89
CA ALA A 173 1.40 -7.58 -23.52
C ALA A 173 2.80 -7.18 -23.97
N ILE A 174 3.78 -7.40 -23.11
CA ILE A 174 5.19 -7.06 -23.40
C ILE A 174 6.02 -8.33 -23.31
N CYS A 175 6.61 -8.75 -24.43
CA CYS A 175 7.67 -9.75 -24.42
C CYS A 175 8.99 -9.04 -24.08
N MET A 176 9.65 -9.46 -23.01
CA MET A 176 10.95 -8.96 -22.61
C MET A 176 11.73 -10.03 -21.86
N PHE A 177 13.06 -9.98 -21.91
CA PHE A 177 13.87 -10.81 -21.03
C PHE A 177 13.56 -10.47 -19.58
N LEU A 178 13.18 -11.49 -18.80
CA LEU A 178 12.93 -11.42 -17.37
C LEU A 178 13.84 -12.44 -16.70
N SER A 179 14.71 -11.96 -15.81
CA SER A 179 15.51 -12.83 -14.97
C SER A 179 14.70 -13.37 -13.78
N THR A 180 15.31 -14.24 -12.98
CA THR A 180 14.73 -14.80 -11.77
C THR A 180 14.27 -13.70 -10.81
N ASP A 181 13.21 -13.93 -10.04
CA ASP A 181 12.70 -12.99 -9.04
C ASP A 181 12.24 -11.63 -9.59
N ALA A 182 11.94 -11.53 -10.89
CA ALA A 182 11.34 -10.33 -11.45
C ALA A 182 10.00 -9.99 -10.75
N TYR A 183 9.69 -8.71 -10.67
CA TYR A 183 8.49 -8.19 -10.00
C TYR A 183 7.97 -6.92 -10.68
N ILE A 184 6.72 -6.57 -10.37
CA ILE A 184 6.01 -5.42 -10.95
C ILE A 184 5.60 -4.47 -9.84
N GLU A 185 5.84 -3.17 -10.05
CA GLU A 185 5.28 -2.11 -9.23
C GLU A 185 4.53 -1.09 -10.07
N TRP A 186 3.35 -0.70 -9.60
CA TRP A 186 2.53 0.34 -10.22
C TRP A 186 2.73 1.66 -9.51
N GLU A 187 2.71 2.74 -10.27
CA GLU A 187 2.48 4.04 -9.68
C GLU A 187 1.03 4.13 -9.18
N ASP A 188 0.87 4.68 -7.99
CA ASP A 188 -0.42 4.79 -7.30
C ASP A 188 -1.37 5.84 -7.93
N LEU A 189 -1.19 6.18 -9.20
CA LEU A 189 -1.86 7.30 -9.88
C LEU A 189 -2.34 6.92 -11.28
N ILE A 190 -3.52 7.43 -11.64
CA ILE A 190 -4.00 7.41 -13.03
C ILE A 190 -3.63 8.75 -13.68
N VAL A 191 -2.89 8.68 -14.78
CA VAL A 191 -2.48 9.83 -15.58
C VAL A 191 -3.28 9.84 -16.89
N TYR A 192 -3.42 11.02 -17.50
CA TYR A 192 -4.05 11.15 -18.82
C TYR A 192 -2.97 11.45 -19.85
N ASP A 193 -2.84 10.55 -20.83
CA ASP A 193 -1.97 10.69 -22.00
C ASP A 193 -2.86 10.85 -23.23
N ASP A 194 -2.83 12.01 -23.88
CA ASP A 194 -3.74 12.38 -24.98
C ASP A 194 -5.23 12.06 -24.69
N ASP A 195 -5.72 12.52 -23.53
CA ASP A 195 -7.07 12.26 -22.99
C ASP A 195 -7.41 10.79 -22.68
N LYS A 196 -6.45 9.87 -22.83
CA LYS A 196 -6.62 8.46 -22.45
C LYS A 196 -6.14 8.23 -21.02
N PRO A 197 -6.97 7.64 -20.15
CA PRO A 197 -6.54 7.24 -18.82
C PRO A 197 -5.52 6.10 -18.94
N VAL A 198 -4.33 6.31 -18.39
CA VAL A 198 -3.21 5.38 -18.37
C VAL A 198 -2.72 5.15 -16.94
N ALA A 199 -2.33 3.92 -16.64
CA ALA A 199 -1.54 3.59 -15.46
C ALA A 199 -0.09 3.36 -15.87
N ARG A 200 0.84 3.90 -15.09
CA ARG A 200 2.28 3.75 -15.28
C ARG A 200 2.85 2.81 -14.24
N GLY A 201 3.92 2.10 -14.59
CA GLY A 201 4.60 1.21 -13.66
C GLY A 201 6.00 0.88 -14.11
N VAL A 202 6.65 0.02 -13.33
CA VAL A 202 7.96 -0.53 -13.63
C VAL A 202 7.96 -2.04 -13.46
N VAL A 203 8.59 -2.73 -14.40
CA VAL A 203 8.98 -4.12 -14.24
C VAL A 203 10.46 -4.11 -13.85
N ALA A 204 10.77 -4.72 -12.71
CA ALA A 204 12.14 -4.83 -12.25
C ALA A 204 12.55 -6.31 -12.25
N ASP A 205 13.65 -6.61 -12.92
CA ASP A 205 14.41 -7.84 -12.67
C ASP A 205 15.52 -7.52 -11.66
N PRO A 206 16.29 -8.50 -11.16
CA PRO A 206 17.36 -8.24 -10.20
C PRO A 206 18.36 -7.20 -10.69
N PHE A 207 18.52 -6.95 -11.97
CA PHE A 207 19.60 -6.09 -12.49
C PHE A 207 19.09 -4.80 -13.13
N ASN A 208 17.91 -4.82 -13.74
CA ASN A 208 17.36 -3.74 -14.55
C ASN A 208 15.94 -3.36 -14.14
N VAL A 209 15.57 -2.11 -14.44
CA VAL A 209 14.22 -1.58 -14.28
C VAL A 209 13.73 -1.07 -15.63
N LYS A 210 12.58 -1.56 -16.07
CA LYS A 210 11.95 -1.23 -17.36
C LYS A 210 10.59 -0.59 -17.10
N PRO A 211 10.40 0.71 -17.40
CA PRO A 211 9.12 1.36 -17.23
C PRO A 211 8.14 0.93 -18.31
N PHE A 212 6.86 0.98 -17.98
CA PHE A 212 5.77 0.70 -18.91
C PHE A 212 4.55 1.59 -18.62
N GLN A 213 3.64 1.67 -19.59
CA GLN A 213 2.35 2.34 -19.44
C GLN A 213 1.26 1.50 -20.10
N VAL A 214 0.07 1.48 -19.49
CA VAL A 214 -1.08 0.73 -20.00
C VAL A 214 -2.31 1.61 -19.96
N SER A 215 -3.04 1.67 -21.07
CA SER A 215 -4.31 2.40 -21.18
C SER A 215 -5.48 1.57 -20.65
N PHE A 216 -6.41 2.20 -19.94
CA PHE A 216 -7.68 1.59 -19.55
C PHE A 216 -8.70 1.57 -20.70
N VAL A 217 -8.43 2.36 -21.75
CA VAL A 217 -9.25 2.50 -22.95
C VAL A 217 -8.55 1.86 -24.14
N GLY A 218 -9.30 1.07 -24.90
CA GLY A 218 -8.81 0.27 -26.01
C GLY A 218 -9.56 -1.05 -26.04
N ASP A 219 -9.51 -1.73 -27.18
CA ASP A 219 -9.88 -3.14 -27.24
C ASP A 219 -8.72 -3.98 -26.73
N ALA A 220 -9.03 -5.14 -26.14
CA ALA A 220 -8.00 -6.10 -25.79
C ALA A 220 -7.19 -6.47 -27.04
N GLU A 221 -5.90 -6.71 -26.89
CA GLU A 221 -5.07 -7.16 -28.01
C GLU A 221 -5.68 -8.46 -28.60
N GLU A 222 -5.61 -8.60 -29.92
CA GLU A 222 -5.86 -9.90 -30.52
C GLU A 222 -4.94 -10.93 -29.85
N LEU A 223 -5.49 -12.11 -29.54
CA LEU A 223 -4.74 -13.22 -28.96
C LEU A 223 -3.64 -13.64 -29.93
N ALA A 224 -2.49 -12.98 -29.85
CA ALA A 224 -1.31 -13.34 -30.61
C ALA A 224 -0.92 -14.77 -30.24
N GLY A 225 -0.60 -15.57 -31.26
CA GLY A 225 -0.26 -16.98 -31.07
C GLY A 225 0.94 -17.19 -30.15
N ALA A 226 0.98 -18.37 -29.55
CA ALA A 226 2.16 -18.82 -28.82
C ALA A 226 3.42 -18.76 -29.71
N HIS A 227 4.54 -18.37 -29.13
CA HIS A 227 5.82 -18.25 -29.82
C HIS A 227 7.00 -18.57 -28.90
N TYR A 228 8.18 -18.78 -29.47
CA TYR A 228 9.42 -19.03 -28.74
C TYR A 228 10.04 -17.71 -28.26
N THR A 229 10.90 -17.76 -27.23
CA THR A 229 11.55 -16.55 -26.70
C THR A 229 12.52 -15.91 -27.70
N TRP A 230 13.14 -16.71 -28.57
CA TRP A 230 14.04 -16.19 -29.61
C TRP A 230 13.28 -15.50 -30.76
N GLU A 231 12.01 -15.87 -31.00
CA GLU A 231 11.19 -15.27 -32.07
C GLU A 231 10.94 -13.77 -31.81
N CYS A 232 10.96 -13.35 -30.54
CA CYS A 232 10.82 -11.96 -30.11
C CYS A 232 12.11 -11.39 -29.48
N SER A 233 13.24 -12.11 -29.57
CA SER A 233 14.55 -11.70 -29.04
C SER A 233 14.54 -11.41 -27.52
N THR A 234 13.89 -12.28 -26.75
CA THR A 234 13.80 -12.18 -25.29
C THR A 234 14.49 -13.32 -24.55
N THR A 235 15.15 -14.25 -25.25
CA THR A 235 15.91 -15.34 -24.62
C THR A 235 17.06 -14.81 -23.77
N TYR A 236 17.71 -13.74 -24.23
CA TYR A 236 18.82 -13.09 -23.54
C TYR A 236 18.55 -11.58 -23.39
N PRO A 237 19.22 -10.90 -22.44
CA PRO A 237 19.28 -9.46 -22.40
C PRO A 237 19.80 -8.89 -23.72
N LYS A 238 19.34 -7.71 -24.10
CA LYS A 238 19.87 -7.03 -25.29
C LYS A 238 21.32 -6.58 -25.04
N GLU A 239 22.15 -6.56 -26.08
CA GLU A 239 23.57 -6.21 -25.98
C GLU A 239 23.83 -4.79 -25.48
N ASP A 240 22.88 -3.87 -25.67
CA ASP A 240 22.94 -2.47 -25.24
C ASP A 240 22.43 -2.25 -23.80
N GLU A 241 21.81 -3.25 -23.17
CA GLU A 241 21.39 -3.16 -21.77
C GLU A 241 22.63 -3.28 -20.87
N ILE A 242 23.05 -2.17 -20.26
CA ILE A 242 24.11 -2.17 -19.24
C ILE A 242 23.55 -2.84 -17.97
N VAL A 243 23.77 -4.14 -17.87
CA VAL A 243 23.31 -4.95 -16.73
C VAL A 243 24.29 -4.76 -15.58
N SER A 244 23.86 -4.08 -14.51
CA SER A 244 24.62 -4.06 -13.26
C SER A 244 24.75 -5.50 -12.73
N SER A 245 25.92 -5.90 -12.26
CA SER A 245 26.09 -7.20 -11.58
C SER A 245 25.62 -7.17 -10.11
N ASN A 246 25.12 -6.03 -9.65
CA ASN A 246 24.67 -5.80 -8.30
C ASN A 246 23.14 -5.85 -8.23
N PRO A 247 22.54 -6.87 -7.59
CA PRO A 247 21.11 -7.05 -7.65
C PRO A 247 20.34 -5.96 -6.90
N ILE A 248 19.20 -5.52 -7.41
CA ILE A 248 18.26 -4.59 -6.79
C ILE A 248 17.70 -5.28 -5.54
N SER A 249 17.80 -4.60 -4.40
CA SER A 249 17.24 -5.06 -3.12
C SER A 249 16.08 -4.20 -2.62
N GLY A 250 15.84 -3.05 -3.24
CA GLY A 250 14.68 -2.22 -2.95
C GLY A 250 14.40 -1.25 -4.10
N LEU A 251 13.11 -1.03 -4.35
CA LEU A 251 12.59 -0.08 -5.32
C LEU A 251 11.44 0.69 -4.68
N LEU A 252 11.43 2.00 -4.90
CA LEU A 252 10.37 2.90 -4.47
C LEU A 252 9.86 3.69 -5.66
N ILE A 253 8.54 3.75 -5.83
CA ILE A 253 7.91 4.69 -6.76
C ILE A 253 7.52 5.95 -5.97
N HIS A 254 8.01 7.10 -6.41
CA HIS A 254 7.73 8.38 -5.78
C HIS A 254 6.36 8.89 -6.20
N ASP A 255 5.56 9.27 -5.22
CA ASP A 255 4.31 9.98 -5.46
C ASP A 255 4.58 11.48 -5.61
N GLN A 256 4.28 12.03 -6.78
CA GLN A 256 4.35 13.47 -7.06
C GLN A 256 2.97 14.08 -7.34
N GLY A 257 1.89 13.33 -7.13
CA GLY A 257 0.56 13.74 -7.55
C GLY A 257 0.47 14.05 -9.06
N ILE A 258 -0.47 14.94 -9.43
CA ILE A 258 -0.87 15.21 -10.83
C ILE A 258 0.18 16.03 -11.61
N GLY A 259 1.25 16.50 -10.96
CA GLY A 259 2.25 17.38 -11.57
C GLY A 259 3.08 16.71 -12.67
N HIS A 260 3.36 15.41 -12.55
CA HIS A 260 4.20 14.68 -13.50
C HIS A 260 3.40 13.97 -14.58
N ARG A 261 3.52 14.44 -15.83
CA ARG A 261 2.85 13.86 -17.01
C ARG A 261 3.76 13.03 -17.92
N GLY A 262 5.03 12.82 -17.55
CA GLY A 262 5.94 12.02 -18.38
C GLY A 262 5.53 10.54 -18.49
N PRO A 263 6.01 9.78 -19.48
CA PRO A 263 5.63 8.37 -19.65
C PRO A 263 6.23 7.43 -18.60
N VAL A 264 7.27 7.87 -17.89
CA VAL A 264 8.02 7.07 -16.91
C VAL A 264 7.69 7.53 -15.50
N PRO A 265 7.25 6.65 -14.58
CA PRO A 265 7.03 7.04 -13.20
C PRO A 265 8.38 7.37 -12.54
N TYR A 266 8.37 8.27 -11.55
CA TYR A 266 9.58 8.52 -10.79
C TYR A 266 9.82 7.42 -9.78
N TYR A 267 11.05 6.93 -9.72
CA TYR A 267 11.46 5.89 -8.80
C TYR A 267 12.90 6.08 -8.33
N SER A 268 13.21 5.45 -7.20
CA SER A 268 14.57 5.23 -6.73
C SER A 268 14.78 3.75 -6.46
N ILE A 269 15.98 3.27 -6.75
CA ILE A 269 16.39 1.91 -6.43
C ILE A 269 17.64 1.89 -5.57
N VAL A 270 17.71 0.85 -4.74
CA VAL A 270 18.92 0.44 -4.04
C VAL A 270 19.32 -0.96 -4.47
N ARG A 271 20.63 -1.19 -4.56
CA ARG A 271 21.21 -2.49 -4.88
C ARG A 271 21.93 -3.07 -3.66
N LEU A 272 22.05 -4.39 -3.66
CA LEU A 272 22.44 -5.21 -2.54
C LEU A 272 23.79 -4.83 -1.93
N SER A 273 24.77 -4.47 -2.75
CA SER A 273 26.15 -4.26 -2.30
C SER A 273 26.63 -2.84 -2.58
N ALA A 274 26.98 -2.09 -1.54
CA ALA A 274 27.64 -0.79 -1.66
C ALA A 274 29.11 -0.95 -1.25
N THR A 275 30.03 -0.68 -2.18
CA THR A 275 31.49 -0.83 -1.96
C THR A 275 32.24 0.29 -2.66
N SER A 276 33.53 0.48 -2.37
CA SER A 276 34.37 1.45 -3.09
C SER A 276 34.37 1.28 -4.62
N ARG A 277 34.20 0.04 -5.12
CA ARG A 277 34.20 -0.28 -6.56
C ARG A 277 32.81 -0.34 -7.20
N ASN A 278 31.78 -0.39 -6.38
CA ASN A 278 30.39 -0.55 -6.81
C ASN A 278 29.64 0.65 -6.25
N GLN A 279 29.51 1.70 -7.06
CA GLN A 279 28.93 3.00 -6.71
C GLN A 279 27.56 3.24 -7.36
N ASP A 280 27.13 2.32 -8.24
CA ASP A 280 25.81 2.29 -8.88
C ASP A 280 24.72 1.71 -7.97
N TRP A 281 25.02 1.51 -6.67
CA TRP A 281 24.12 0.91 -5.70
C TRP A 281 22.93 1.78 -5.31
N PHE A 282 22.93 3.07 -5.62
CA PHE A 282 21.76 3.95 -5.50
C PHE A 282 21.57 4.72 -6.79
N GLN A 283 20.37 4.61 -7.36
CA GLN A 283 19.99 5.26 -8.61
C GLN A 283 18.59 5.86 -8.44
N THR A 284 18.36 7.02 -9.04
CA THR A 284 17.06 7.69 -9.08
C THR A 284 16.88 8.35 -10.42
N ASN A 285 15.64 8.41 -10.90
CA ASN A 285 15.27 9.17 -12.10
C ASN A 285 14.50 10.45 -11.75
N LEU A 286 14.50 10.88 -10.48
CA LEU A 286 13.96 12.17 -10.08
C LEU A 286 14.70 13.31 -10.82
N PRO A 287 14.02 14.41 -11.18
CA PRO A 287 14.67 15.59 -11.77
C PRO A 287 15.70 16.19 -10.80
N ASP A 288 16.75 16.85 -11.30
CA ASP A 288 17.82 17.43 -10.46
C ASP A 288 17.29 18.39 -9.37
N SER A 289 16.17 19.09 -9.62
CA SER A 289 15.50 19.96 -8.64
C SER A 289 14.89 19.19 -7.45
N GLU A 290 14.62 17.91 -7.61
CA GLU A 290 13.98 17.03 -6.61
C GLU A 290 14.87 15.85 -6.20
N ALA A 291 15.95 15.58 -6.93
CA ALA A 291 16.86 14.46 -6.75
C ALA A 291 17.87 14.70 -5.61
N SER A 292 17.41 15.27 -4.49
CA SER A 292 18.24 15.36 -3.29
C SER A 292 18.62 13.94 -2.85
N VAL A 293 19.91 13.63 -2.89
CA VAL A 293 20.41 12.33 -2.45
C VAL A 293 20.09 12.17 -0.97
N PRO A 294 19.37 11.11 -0.55
CA PRO A 294 19.03 10.91 0.85
C PRO A 294 20.26 10.93 1.76
N LYS A 295 20.14 11.49 2.96
CA LYS A 295 21.26 11.58 3.92
C LYS A 295 21.90 10.23 4.22
N TRP A 296 21.08 9.19 4.37
CA TRP A 296 21.57 7.83 4.58
C TRP A 296 22.42 7.35 3.38
N ALA A 297 22.07 7.73 2.15
CA ALA A 297 22.81 7.37 0.96
C ALA A 297 24.15 8.11 0.91
N THR A 298 24.16 9.41 1.22
CA THR A 298 25.39 10.21 1.35
C THR A 298 26.32 9.63 2.42
N ARG A 299 25.77 9.21 3.57
CA ARG A 299 26.54 8.58 4.65
C ARG A 299 27.18 7.25 4.23
N ILE A 300 26.41 6.36 3.58
CA ILE A 300 26.94 5.10 3.04
C ILE A 300 28.04 5.38 2.02
N ARG A 301 27.82 6.35 1.12
CA ARG A 301 28.83 6.76 0.13
C ARG A 301 30.12 7.22 0.79
N LYS A 302 30.05 8.16 1.75
CA LYS A 302 31.20 8.66 2.53
C LYS A 302 31.98 7.50 3.17
N GLN A 303 31.30 6.55 3.79
CA GLN A 303 31.95 5.44 4.51
C GLN A 303 32.50 4.34 3.60
N THR A 304 31.93 4.14 2.41
CA THR A 304 32.45 3.15 1.43
C THR A 304 33.62 3.68 0.61
N THR A 305 33.74 5.00 0.45
CA THR A 305 34.85 5.65 -0.26
C THR A 305 35.97 6.13 0.66
N ARG A 306 35.72 6.27 1.97
CA ARG A 306 36.73 6.64 2.96
C ARG A 306 37.90 5.65 2.93
N LEU A 307 39.08 6.20 2.67
CA LEU A 307 40.34 5.49 2.74
C LEU A 307 40.97 5.71 4.12
N VAL A 308 41.39 4.63 4.77
CA VAL A 308 42.10 4.65 6.04
C VAL A 308 43.38 3.82 5.93
N ALA A 309 44.35 4.07 6.81
CA ALA A 309 45.52 3.21 6.91
C ALA A 309 45.11 1.76 7.19
N ARG A 310 45.79 0.80 6.55
CA ARG A 310 45.46 -0.63 6.71
C ARG A 310 45.44 -1.09 8.17
N ALA A 311 46.30 -0.54 9.03
CA ALA A 311 46.31 -0.86 10.46
C ALA A 311 44.99 -0.48 11.13
N VAL A 312 44.47 0.73 10.87
CA VAL A 312 43.19 1.22 11.39
C VAL A 312 42.01 0.36 10.90
N ALA A 313 41.99 -0.01 9.61
CA ALA A 313 40.94 -0.88 9.08
C ALA A 313 40.96 -2.31 9.65
N LEU A 314 42.07 -2.76 10.26
CA LEU A 314 42.18 -4.07 10.92
C LEU A 314 41.70 -4.08 12.37
N GLU A 315 41.64 -2.91 13.03
CA GLU A 315 41.17 -2.79 14.42
C GLU A 315 39.66 -3.06 14.55
N GLY A 316 38.93 -3.11 13.43
CA GLY A 316 37.53 -3.52 13.37
C GLY A 316 36.55 -2.34 13.52
N LEU A 317 35.26 -2.64 13.34
CA LEU A 317 34.18 -1.65 13.31
C LEU A 317 33.54 -1.38 14.69
N ASP A 318 34.22 -1.76 15.78
CA ASP A 318 33.65 -1.83 17.15
C ASP A 318 33.34 -0.45 17.79
N SER A 319 33.54 0.65 17.07
CA SER A 319 33.20 1.99 17.53
C SER A 319 31.94 2.51 16.83
N ASP A 320 30.79 2.45 17.53
CA ASP A 320 29.54 3.14 17.17
C ASP A 320 29.57 4.65 17.42
N SER A 321 30.76 5.22 17.67
CA SER A 321 30.97 6.66 17.84
C SER A 321 31.02 7.36 16.47
N ASP A 322 29.86 7.84 16.01
CA ASP A 322 29.77 8.79 14.89
C ASP A 322 30.31 10.20 15.22
N ASP A 323 30.72 10.45 16.48
CA ASP A 323 31.04 11.79 17.00
C ASP A 323 32.54 12.09 17.12
N SER A 324 33.43 11.24 16.58
CA SER A 324 34.88 11.52 16.54
C SER A 324 35.31 11.88 15.11
N GLU A 325 34.78 12.99 14.57
CA GLU A 325 35.27 13.58 13.31
C GLU A 325 36.45 14.54 13.53
N ASP A 326 36.86 14.83 14.77
CA ASP A 326 38.00 15.68 15.07
C ASP A 326 39.14 14.85 15.70
N ASP A 327 40.37 15.06 15.20
CA ASP A 327 41.65 14.55 15.71
C ASP A 327 42.20 13.23 15.13
N LEU A 328 42.24 13.07 13.80
CA LEU A 328 43.31 12.26 13.18
C LEU A 328 44.18 13.15 12.30
N MET A 329 45.22 13.65 12.96
CA MET A 329 46.31 14.46 12.43
C MET A 329 47.02 13.77 11.26
N ASP A 330 47.61 14.59 10.39
CA ASP A 330 48.52 14.24 9.30
C ASP A 330 49.52 13.13 9.68
N GLU A 331 49.19 11.86 9.41
CA GLU A 331 50.14 10.76 9.51
C GLU A 331 50.39 10.10 8.14
N ASP A 332 51.60 10.37 7.65
CA ASP A 332 52.43 9.63 6.71
C ASP A 332 51.74 8.98 5.49
N THR A 333 51.79 9.69 4.35
CA THR A 333 51.33 9.25 3.01
C THR A 333 52.05 8.01 2.45
N THR A 334 52.91 7.37 3.24
CA THR A 334 53.67 6.15 2.88
C THR A 334 52.95 4.85 3.24
N GLN A 335 51.85 4.90 4.02
CA GLN A 335 51.10 3.72 4.41
C GLN A 335 50.05 3.29 3.38
N LEU A 336 49.90 1.98 3.17
CA LEU A 336 48.86 1.40 2.30
C LEU A 336 47.47 1.80 2.81
N GLN A 337 46.76 2.60 2.01
CA GLN A 337 45.40 3.02 2.27
C GLN A 337 44.38 2.06 1.65
N VAL A 338 43.34 1.73 2.41
CA VAL A 338 42.28 0.80 2.00
C VAL A 338 40.90 1.35 2.37
N PRO A 339 39.84 1.02 1.61
CA PRO A 339 38.47 1.34 2.00
C PRO A 339 38.12 0.65 3.31
N GLU A 340 37.57 1.39 4.27
CA GLU A 340 37.29 0.87 5.61
C GLU A 340 36.10 -0.11 5.61
N SER A 341 35.03 0.25 4.89
CA SER A 341 33.73 -0.41 5.04
C SER A 341 33.08 -0.77 3.71
N ARG A 342 32.31 -1.84 3.74
CA ARG A 342 31.33 -2.19 2.71
C ARG A 342 29.97 -2.39 3.36
N TYR A 343 28.92 -2.15 2.59
CA TYR A 343 27.55 -2.24 3.05
C TYR A 343 26.78 -3.28 2.26
N ARG A 344 25.95 -4.05 2.97
CA ARG A 344 24.85 -4.81 2.37
C ARG A 344 23.55 -4.07 2.63
N ILE A 345 22.79 -3.78 1.58
CA ILE A 345 21.48 -3.12 1.66
C ILE A 345 20.40 -4.18 1.48
N TRP A 346 19.56 -4.34 2.50
CA TRP A 346 18.51 -5.36 2.54
C TRP A 346 17.19 -4.89 1.93
N GLY A 347 16.95 -3.58 1.93
CA GLY A 347 15.74 -3.00 1.36
C GLY A 347 15.59 -1.54 1.73
N MET A 348 14.67 -0.88 1.04
CA MET A 348 14.35 0.53 1.18
C MET A 348 12.84 0.70 1.24
N VAL A 349 12.38 1.59 2.12
CA VAL A 349 10.96 1.88 2.32
C VAL A 349 10.73 3.38 2.40
N GLN A 350 9.52 3.81 2.04
CA GLN A 350 9.07 5.19 2.17
C GLN A 350 7.91 5.26 3.15
N SER A 351 7.81 6.36 3.88
CA SER A 351 6.69 6.63 4.77
C SER A 351 5.39 6.86 3.97
N PRO A 352 4.21 6.67 4.57
CA PRO A 352 2.92 6.73 3.86
C PRO A 352 2.67 8.00 3.05
N GLY A 353 3.13 9.15 3.53
CA GLY A 353 3.03 10.45 2.86
C GLY A 353 4.27 10.87 2.10
N GLY A 354 5.31 10.04 2.06
CA GLY A 354 6.49 10.30 1.25
C GLY A 354 7.58 11.17 1.88
N GLY A 355 7.37 11.71 3.08
CA GLY A 355 8.28 12.68 3.73
C GLY A 355 9.56 12.06 4.30
N THR A 356 9.58 10.76 4.57
CA THR A 356 10.73 10.04 5.10
C THR A 356 11.04 8.80 4.27
N THR A 357 12.32 8.54 4.02
CA THR A 357 12.81 7.26 3.50
C THR A 357 13.66 6.57 4.56
N ALA A 358 13.60 5.24 4.59
CA ALA A 358 14.44 4.43 5.46
C ALA A 358 15.08 3.28 4.68
N VAL A 359 16.30 2.92 5.08
CA VAL A 359 17.04 1.80 4.52
C VAL A 359 17.49 0.86 5.64
N LEU A 360 17.36 -0.44 5.40
CA LEU A 360 17.92 -1.48 6.29
C LEU A 360 19.26 -1.96 5.73
N VAL A 361 20.33 -1.81 6.51
CA VAL A 361 21.69 -2.12 6.05
C VAL A 361 22.49 -2.90 7.07
N SER A 362 23.51 -3.63 6.61
CA SER A 362 24.55 -4.21 7.45
C SER A 362 25.91 -3.68 7.00
N ARG A 363 26.68 -3.14 7.94
CA ARG A 363 28.06 -2.67 7.72
C ARG A 363 29.02 -3.84 7.93
N TYR A 364 30.03 -3.98 7.08
CA TYR A 364 31.08 -4.99 7.19
C TYR A 364 32.45 -4.37 6.94
N SER A 365 33.47 -4.89 7.62
CA SER A 365 34.87 -4.64 7.23
C SER A 365 35.15 -5.15 5.81
N THR A 366 36.05 -4.45 5.12
CA THR A 366 36.58 -4.90 3.81
C THR A 366 37.75 -5.87 3.95
N LEU A 367 38.39 -5.92 5.13
CA LEU A 367 39.64 -6.67 5.34
C LEU A 367 39.43 -8.06 5.91
N HIS A 368 38.37 -8.29 6.69
CA HIS A 368 38.07 -9.61 7.25
C HIS A 368 36.58 -9.95 7.17
N PRO A 369 36.24 -11.25 7.01
CA PRO A 369 34.86 -11.69 7.00
C PRO A 369 34.25 -11.62 8.41
N GLU A 370 33.21 -10.81 8.58
CA GLU A 370 32.41 -10.76 9.81
C GLU A 370 31.19 -11.68 9.69
N ARG A 371 31.02 -12.58 10.67
CA ARG A 371 29.87 -13.51 10.70
C ARG A 371 28.60 -12.91 11.32
N ARG A 372 28.69 -11.80 12.05
CA ARG A 372 27.58 -11.21 12.82
C ARG A 372 27.53 -9.68 12.67
N ALA A 373 27.46 -9.19 11.43
CA ALA A 373 27.21 -7.77 11.22
C ALA A 373 25.82 -7.40 11.76
N LEU A 374 25.75 -6.34 12.55
CA LEU A 374 24.50 -5.79 13.04
C LEU A 374 23.75 -5.11 11.90
N CYS A 375 22.44 -5.33 11.84
CA CYS A 375 21.57 -4.57 10.95
C CYS A 375 21.24 -3.22 11.58
N LYS A 376 21.36 -2.14 10.81
CA LYS A 376 21.02 -0.78 11.19
C LYS A 376 19.93 -0.24 10.28
N LEU A 377 19.00 0.51 10.85
CA LEU A 377 18.05 1.34 10.09
C LEU A 377 18.63 2.75 10.00
N MET A 378 18.70 3.28 8.78
CA MET A 378 19.10 4.66 8.53
C MET A 378 17.93 5.41 7.89
N PHE A 379 17.68 6.63 8.35
CA PHE A 379 16.56 7.46 7.90
C PHE A 379 17.05 8.69 7.13
N SER A 380 16.23 9.19 6.22
CA SER A 380 16.39 10.51 5.61
C SER A 380 15.04 11.17 5.47
N ARG A 381 14.98 12.44 5.82
CA ARG A 381 13.85 13.33 5.57
C ARG A 381 14.01 13.98 4.20
N ARG A 382 12.90 14.29 3.52
CA ARG A 382 12.89 14.89 2.18
C ARG A 382 13.17 16.40 2.18
N ASP A 383 12.87 17.09 3.28
CA ASP A 383 12.93 18.56 3.36
C ASP A 383 13.73 19.04 4.59
N GLU A 384 14.96 19.49 4.36
CA GLU A 384 15.67 20.37 5.31
C GLU A 384 15.94 21.78 4.74
N GLU A 385 15.83 21.97 3.43
CA GLU A 385 16.13 23.26 2.76
C GLU A 385 14.88 23.99 2.22
N ARG A 386 13.69 23.37 2.23
CA ARG A 386 12.44 24.06 1.90
C ARG A 386 12.03 24.94 3.09
N GLY A 387 11.83 26.23 2.83
CA GLY A 387 11.40 27.20 3.84
C GLY A 387 10.04 26.83 4.44
N GLU A 388 9.73 27.40 5.61
CA GLU A 388 8.49 27.16 6.38
C GLU A 388 7.19 27.41 5.57
N ASP A 389 7.27 28.13 4.44
CA ASP A 389 6.14 28.42 3.55
C ASP A 389 5.84 27.33 2.51
N ASP A 390 6.74 26.35 2.32
CA ASP A 390 6.59 25.23 1.38
C ASP A 390 6.11 23.96 2.11
N ALA A 391 5.08 24.09 2.95
CA ALA A 391 4.42 22.94 3.57
C ALA A 391 3.93 22.02 2.44
N ALA A 392 4.60 20.88 2.27
CA ALA A 392 4.24 19.91 1.24
C ALA A 392 2.78 19.50 1.47
N THR A 393 1.89 20.01 0.62
CA THR A 393 0.51 19.55 0.59
C THR A 393 0.56 18.05 0.37
N LEU A 394 0.12 17.27 1.36
CA LEU A 394 0.05 15.82 1.23
C LEU A 394 -0.79 15.51 -0.01
N SER A 395 -0.18 14.88 -1.02
CA SER A 395 -0.84 14.51 -2.29
C SER A 395 -1.94 13.47 -2.08
N LYS A 396 -1.91 12.76 -0.95
CA LYS A 396 -2.81 11.65 -0.62
C LYS A 396 -3.54 11.83 0.71
N PRO A 397 -4.81 11.38 0.80
CA PRO A 397 -5.48 11.25 2.08
C PRO A 397 -4.81 10.14 2.90
N LEU A 398 -4.13 10.53 3.97
CA LEU A 398 -3.49 9.61 4.91
C LEU A 398 -4.43 9.26 6.08
N THR A 399 -4.30 8.05 6.63
CA THR A 399 -4.92 7.71 7.93
C THR A 399 -4.34 8.58 9.04
N THR A 400 -5.02 8.70 10.18
CA THR A 400 -4.49 9.44 11.34
C THR A 400 -3.09 8.95 11.73
N GLU A 401 -2.85 7.63 11.72
CA GLU A 401 -1.52 7.08 12.02
C GLU A 401 -0.48 7.49 10.97
N GLY A 402 -0.85 7.49 9.69
CA GLY A 402 0.01 7.97 8.60
C GLY A 402 0.33 9.45 8.75
N GLN A 403 -0.68 10.28 9.03
CA GLN A 403 -0.49 11.72 9.29
C GLN A 403 0.44 11.95 10.50
N VAL A 404 0.26 11.19 11.58
CA VAL A 404 1.08 11.35 12.80
C VAL A 404 2.53 10.96 12.51
N TRP A 405 2.74 9.91 11.72
CA TRP A 405 4.08 9.54 11.26
C TRP A 405 4.74 10.66 10.45
N GLU A 406 4.03 11.21 9.46
CA GLU A 406 4.56 12.30 8.64
C GLU A 406 4.78 13.58 9.45
N TRP A 407 3.95 13.86 10.45
CA TRP A 407 4.16 14.99 11.36
C TRP A 407 5.44 14.78 12.19
N MET A 408 5.60 13.61 12.81
CA MET A 408 6.77 13.31 13.65
C MET A 408 8.09 13.27 12.86
N TYR A 409 8.07 12.69 11.65
CA TYR A 409 9.30 12.33 10.93
C TYR A 409 9.40 12.95 9.53
N GLY A 410 8.27 13.29 8.90
CA GLY A 410 8.15 13.72 7.51
C GLY A 410 8.03 15.23 7.28
N ASN A 411 7.90 16.05 8.34
CA ASN A 411 7.62 17.50 8.26
C ASN A 411 6.21 17.88 7.81
N ALA A 412 5.26 16.94 7.93
CA ALA A 412 3.87 17.29 7.70
C ALA A 412 3.34 18.21 8.82
N PRO A 413 2.28 18.99 8.53
CA PRO A 413 1.57 19.78 9.54
C PRO A 413 1.05 18.94 10.72
N GLU A 414 0.70 19.63 11.80
CA GLU A 414 0.06 19.00 12.96
C GLU A 414 -1.19 18.21 12.59
N VAL A 415 -1.30 17.02 13.18
CA VAL A 415 -2.47 16.15 13.08
C VAL A 415 -3.53 16.57 14.08
N LEU A 416 -4.69 16.94 13.54
CA LEU A 416 -5.87 17.31 14.29
C LEU A 416 -6.32 16.17 15.21
N GLY A 417 -6.50 16.48 16.49
CA GLY A 417 -6.92 15.52 17.51
C GLY A 417 -5.82 14.61 18.07
N THR A 418 -4.55 14.76 17.64
CA THR A 418 -3.42 13.99 18.21
C THR A 418 -2.24 14.84 18.68
N THR A 419 -1.89 15.94 18.00
CA THR A 419 -0.53 16.52 18.13
C THR A 419 -0.39 17.87 18.84
N ALA A 420 -1.38 18.79 18.88
CA ALA A 420 -1.24 19.96 19.78
C ALA A 420 -2.51 20.74 20.19
N THR A 421 -2.50 21.17 21.47
CA THR A 421 -3.02 22.38 22.16
C THR A 421 -4.37 23.04 21.86
N ARG A 422 -5.01 22.83 20.71
CA ARG A 422 -6.42 23.20 20.52
C ARG A 422 -7.23 21.91 20.54
N LYS A 423 -7.98 21.69 21.62
CA LYS A 423 -9.17 20.87 21.53
C LYS A 423 -10.00 21.46 20.38
N ILE A 424 -10.08 20.71 19.29
CA ILE A 424 -11.04 20.85 18.19
C ILE A 424 -10.91 22.18 17.44
N SER A 425 -10.39 22.17 16.21
CA SER A 425 -10.60 23.33 15.33
C SER A 425 -12.12 23.47 15.09
N PRO A 426 -12.70 24.67 15.18
CA PRO A 426 -14.14 24.88 14.91
C PRO A 426 -14.54 24.49 13.47
N GLU A 427 -13.57 24.30 12.57
CA GLU A 427 -13.74 23.81 11.20
C GLU A 427 -14.07 22.30 11.14
N LEU A 428 -13.64 21.51 12.15
CA LEU A 428 -13.97 20.09 12.29
C LEU A 428 -15.46 19.84 12.59
N ASN A 429 -16.20 20.89 12.94
CA ASN A 429 -17.63 20.85 13.28
C ASN A 429 -18.56 20.98 12.07
N ASN A 430 -18.05 21.06 10.83
CA ASN A 430 -18.87 21.22 9.63
C ASN A 430 -18.65 20.06 8.63
N SER A 431 -18.86 18.82 9.06
CA SER A 431 -19.01 17.72 8.09
C SER A 431 -20.27 17.96 7.24
N LEU A 432 -20.25 17.55 5.96
CA LEU A 432 -21.42 17.55 5.07
C LEU A 432 -22.64 16.90 5.74
N LEU A 433 -22.38 15.83 6.49
CA LEU A 433 -23.32 15.15 7.36
C LEU A 433 -23.95 16.07 8.40
N ARG A 434 -23.13 16.81 9.17
CA ARG A 434 -23.62 17.73 10.19
C ARG A 434 -24.42 18.90 9.62
N GLU A 435 -24.13 19.32 8.39
CA GLU A 435 -24.96 20.30 7.69
C GLU A 435 -26.34 19.72 7.32
N GLN A 436 -26.39 18.50 6.79
CA GLN A 436 -27.66 17.82 6.47
C GLN A 436 -28.55 17.65 7.70
N PHE A 437 -27.95 17.38 8.86
CA PHE A 437 -28.68 17.18 10.12
C PHE A 437 -28.90 18.47 10.92
N ARG A 438 -28.55 19.64 10.40
CA ARG A 438 -28.62 20.91 11.14
C ARG A 438 -30.03 21.21 11.65
N ASP A 439 -31.02 21.12 10.78
CA ASP A 439 -32.42 21.41 11.12
C ASP A 439 -33.00 20.35 12.07
N VAL A 440 -32.59 19.09 11.87
CA VAL A 440 -32.97 17.97 12.75
C VAL A 440 -32.40 18.18 14.16
N ALA A 441 -31.13 18.59 14.26
CA ALA A 441 -30.46 18.87 15.53
C ALA A 441 -31.11 20.04 16.27
N ALA A 442 -31.49 21.10 15.55
CA ALA A 442 -32.15 22.27 16.14
C ALA A 442 -33.57 21.95 16.66
N GLY A 443 -34.23 20.94 16.11
CA GLY A 443 -35.57 20.49 16.52
C GLY A 443 -35.58 19.49 17.68
N GLN A 444 -34.44 19.11 18.26
CA GLN A 444 -34.40 18.09 19.31
C GLN A 444 -34.90 18.62 20.66
N HIS A 445 -35.72 17.82 21.33
CA HIS A 445 -36.27 18.10 22.67
C HIS A 445 -35.68 17.13 23.69
N CYS A 446 -35.57 17.57 24.93
CA CYS A 446 -35.00 16.81 26.02
C CYS A 446 -35.84 15.58 26.37
N VAL A 447 -35.28 14.38 26.29
CA VAL A 447 -35.98 13.12 26.64
C VAL A 447 -36.50 13.04 28.09
N PHE A 448 -36.00 13.88 29.00
CA PHE A 448 -36.40 13.85 30.42
C PHE A 448 -37.48 14.88 30.78
N CYS A 449 -37.53 16.02 30.08
CA CYS A 449 -38.39 17.15 30.48
C CYS A 449 -39.06 17.86 29.31
N ASP A 450 -38.87 17.37 28.09
CA ASP A 450 -39.45 17.86 26.84
C ASP A 450 -39.11 19.32 26.49
N ALA A 451 -38.22 19.97 27.25
CA ALA A 451 -37.72 21.30 26.92
C ALA A 451 -36.81 21.26 25.69
N ALA A 452 -36.84 22.34 24.89
CA ALA A 452 -35.96 22.50 23.73
C ALA A 452 -34.47 22.43 24.12
N LEU A 453 -33.66 21.82 23.25
CA LEU A 453 -32.22 21.73 23.44
C LEU A 453 -31.50 22.91 22.79
N ARG A 454 -30.63 23.57 23.58
CA ARG A 454 -29.63 24.48 23.06
C ARG A 454 -28.37 23.68 22.72
N LEU A 455 -27.93 23.78 21.47
CA LEU A 455 -26.73 23.11 20.98
C LEU A 455 -25.50 23.99 21.26
N GLU A 456 -24.59 23.52 22.11
CA GLU A 456 -23.25 24.09 22.34
C GLU A 456 -22.20 23.26 21.57
N GLU A 457 -20.92 23.64 21.56
CA GLU A 457 -19.92 23.03 20.65
C GLU A 457 -19.80 21.51 20.76
N GLU A 458 -19.68 20.97 21.97
CA GLU A 458 -19.53 19.53 22.25
C GLU A 458 -20.76 18.90 22.93
N GLU A 459 -21.63 19.71 23.53
CA GLU A 459 -22.75 19.28 24.36
C GLU A 459 -24.07 19.95 23.94
N ALA A 460 -25.19 19.30 24.26
CA ALA A 460 -26.53 19.85 24.11
C ALA A 460 -27.17 19.97 25.49
N LYS A 461 -27.73 21.14 25.79
CA LYS A 461 -28.28 21.48 27.11
C LYS A 461 -29.73 21.92 27.00
N CYS A 462 -30.61 21.35 27.82
CA CYS A 462 -31.99 21.84 27.92
C CYS A 462 -32.12 23.01 28.91
N GLU A 463 -33.23 23.75 28.84
CA GLU A 463 -33.49 24.88 29.76
C GLU A 463 -33.50 24.48 31.25
N ASN A 464 -33.89 23.23 31.54
CA ASN A 464 -33.90 22.66 32.88
C ASN A 464 -32.54 22.08 33.33
N GLY A 465 -31.49 22.18 32.49
CA GLY A 465 -30.12 21.84 32.84
C GLY A 465 -29.68 20.40 32.57
N HIS A 466 -30.48 19.56 31.89
CA HIS A 466 -30.02 18.25 31.43
C HIS A 466 -29.01 18.38 30.29
N LEU A 467 -27.93 17.60 30.36
CA LEU A 467 -26.78 17.64 29.45
C LEU A 467 -26.69 16.34 28.64
N PHE A 468 -26.41 16.48 27.36
CA PHE A 468 -26.23 15.37 26.42
C PHE A 468 -24.98 15.60 25.57
N ALA A 469 -24.18 14.56 25.37
CA ALA A 469 -23.07 14.63 24.43
C ALA A 469 -23.58 14.76 22.98
N ARG A 470 -22.85 15.46 22.12
CA ARG A 470 -23.18 15.56 20.70
C ARG A 470 -22.41 14.54 19.86
N CYS A 471 -23.08 14.05 18.83
CA CYS A 471 -22.47 13.22 17.81
C CYS A 471 -21.49 14.06 16.98
N ALA A 472 -20.21 13.69 16.91
CA ALA A 472 -19.21 14.40 16.12
C ALA A 472 -19.57 14.40 14.62
N SER A 473 -20.11 13.29 14.12
CA SER A 473 -20.46 13.14 12.69
C SER A 473 -21.68 13.96 12.28
N THR A 474 -22.75 14.02 13.10
CA THR A 474 -24.04 14.63 12.72
C THR A 474 -24.43 15.87 13.51
N GLY A 475 -23.77 16.13 14.63
CA GLY A 475 -24.13 17.22 15.55
C GLY A 475 -25.39 16.96 16.40
N LEU A 476 -26.03 15.80 16.28
CA LEU A 476 -27.22 15.42 17.06
C LEU A 476 -26.88 15.15 18.53
N ALA A 477 -27.78 15.51 19.44
CA ALA A 477 -27.72 15.11 20.83
C ALA A 477 -27.92 13.60 20.99
N ILE A 478 -27.03 12.96 21.76
CA ILE A 478 -27.05 11.52 22.07
C ILE A 478 -27.87 11.32 23.33
N MET A 479 -29.13 10.93 23.18
CA MET A 479 -30.12 10.93 24.27
C MET A 479 -30.48 9.55 24.82
N ALA A 480 -29.86 8.48 24.34
CA ALA A 480 -30.06 7.13 24.88
C ALA A 480 -28.70 6.44 25.17
N PRO A 481 -28.66 5.53 26.15
CA PRO A 481 -27.47 4.72 26.40
C PRO A 481 -27.22 3.75 25.24
N ASP A 482 -25.96 3.35 25.05
CA ASP A 482 -25.50 2.35 24.07
C ASP A 482 -25.82 2.61 22.58
N ILE A 483 -26.24 3.83 22.20
CA ILE A 483 -26.44 4.20 20.80
C ILE A 483 -25.21 4.86 20.16
N SER A 484 -24.10 4.98 20.89
CA SER A 484 -22.89 5.70 20.46
C SER A 484 -21.60 4.92 20.72
N ARG A 485 -20.55 5.28 19.98
CA ARG A 485 -19.18 4.80 20.13
C ARG A 485 -18.26 5.99 20.42
N ILE A 486 -17.19 5.76 21.18
CA ILE A 486 -16.22 6.80 21.53
C ILE A 486 -15.03 6.69 20.58
N CYS A 487 -14.62 7.81 19.97
CA CYS A 487 -13.43 7.85 19.15
C CYS A 487 -12.18 7.71 20.02
N ALA A 488 -11.25 6.82 19.67
CA ALA A 488 -9.99 6.63 20.38
C ALA A 488 -8.98 7.77 20.14
N VAL A 489 -9.27 8.69 19.21
CA VAL A 489 -8.40 9.82 18.85
C VAL A 489 -8.94 11.12 19.45
N CYS A 490 -10.12 11.57 19.04
CA CYS A 490 -10.68 12.84 19.53
C CYS A 490 -11.56 12.72 20.77
N GLU A 491 -11.79 11.51 21.29
CA GLU A 491 -12.65 11.22 22.45
C GLU A 491 -14.13 11.62 22.31
N LEU A 492 -14.52 12.23 21.19
CA LEU A 492 -15.91 12.55 20.89
C LEU A 492 -16.71 11.29 20.57
N ARG A 493 -18.02 11.38 20.83
CA ARG A 493 -18.97 10.31 20.54
C ARG A 493 -19.49 10.41 19.11
N CYS A 494 -19.66 9.27 18.46
CA CYS A 494 -20.41 9.15 17.19
C CYS A 494 -21.56 8.16 17.38
N LEU A 495 -22.71 8.41 16.74
CA LEU A 495 -23.82 7.45 16.72
C LEU A 495 -23.40 6.16 16.02
N LYS A 496 -23.87 5.01 16.53
CA LYS A 496 -23.73 3.71 15.86
C LYS A 496 -24.46 3.76 14.51
N VAL A 497 -23.99 3.00 13.52
CA VAL A 497 -24.58 2.98 12.17
C VAL A 497 -26.06 2.59 12.19
N SER A 498 -26.44 1.61 13.02
CA SER A 498 -27.82 1.17 13.20
C SER A 498 -28.72 2.32 13.66
N GLU A 499 -28.26 3.11 14.63
CA GLU A 499 -29.00 4.28 15.12
C GLU A 499 -29.03 5.40 14.08
N LEU A 500 -27.92 5.64 13.39
CA LEU A 500 -27.88 6.64 12.32
C LEU A 500 -28.91 6.31 11.23
N LYS A 501 -28.98 5.05 10.78
CA LYS A 501 -29.99 4.59 9.81
C LYS A 501 -31.42 4.84 10.31
N ARG A 502 -31.70 4.50 11.58
CA ARG A 502 -33.01 4.75 12.21
C ARG A 502 -33.39 6.23 12.19
N VAL A 503 -32.46 7.12 12.54
CA VAL A 503 -32.69 8.57 12.53
C VAL A 503 -32.87 9.08 11.10
N VAL A 504 -32.09 8.58 10.13
CA VAL A 504 -32.24 8.93 8.72
C VAL A 504 -33.62 8.57 8.19
N GLU A 505 -34.07 7.34 8.39
CA GLU A 505 -35.39 6.89 7.95
C GLU A 505 -36.53 7.71 8.57
N THR A 506 -36.37 8.09 9.85
CA THR A 506 -37.38 8.87 10.58
C THR A 506 -37.52 10.29 10.03
N HIS A 507 -36.42 10.94 9.65
CA HIS A 507 -36.42 12.36 9.28
C HIS A 507 -36.37 12.63 7.76
N PHE A 508 -35.80 11.72 6.98
CA PHE A 508 -35.64 11.86 5.53
C PHE A 508 -36.46 10.85 4.71
N GLY A 509 -37.16 9.94 5.39
CA GLY A 509 -38.06 8.96 4.79
C GLY A 509 -37.40 7.60 4.45
N PRO A 510 -38.22 6.59 4.15
CA PRO A 510 -37.74 5.25 3.81
C PRO A 510 -36.93 5.27 2.51
N GLY A 511 -35.71 4.73 2.54
CA GLY A 511 -34.79 4.69 1.40
C GLY A 511 -33.78 5.83 1.32
N ALA A 512 -33.82 6.80 2.24
CA ALA A 512 -32.75 7.80 2.37
C ALA A 512 -31.46 7.12 2.86
N ASN A 513 -30.36 7.30 2.13
CA ASN A 513 -29.06 6.75 2.50
C ASN A 513 -28.07 7.88 2.79
N VAL A 514 -27.31 7.71 3.86
CA VAL A 514 -26.31 8.67 4.31
C VAL A 514 -24.96 7.97 4.33
N GLN A 515 -23.97 8.55 3.65
CA GLN A 515 -22.62 8.00 3.58
C GLN A 515 -21.91 8.18 4.93
N ALA A 516 -22.06 7.21 5.82
CA ALA A 516 -21.27 7.07 7.03
C ALA A 516 -20.57 5.71 7.02
N SER A 517 -19.23 5.70 7.05
CA SER A 517 -18.44 4.46 7.00
C SER A 517 -18.65 3.55 8.20
N GLY A 518 -19.08 4.10 9.35
CA GLY A 518 -19.37 3.35 10.56
C GLY A 518 -18.15 2.82 11.32
N GLU A 519 -16.98 2.83 10.69
CA GLU A 519 -15.73 2.28 11.22
C GLU A 519 -14.74 3.35 11.68
N VAL A 520 -14.87 4.57 11.14
CA VAL A 520 -14.06 5.73 11.55
C VAL A 520 -14.93 6.88 12.06
N CYS A 521 -14.37 7.70 12.94
CA CYS A 521 -15.00 8.89 13.48
C CYS A 521 -15.25 9.92 12.37
N GLY A 522 -16.50 10.35 12.19
CA GLY A 522 -16.84 11.36 11.17
C GLY A 522 -16.36 12.77 11.49
N GLY A 523 -15.78 13.00 12.68
CA GLY A 523 -15.11 14.25 13.03
C GLY A 523 -13.63 14.26 12.65
N CYS A 524 -12.84 13.29 13.14
CA CYS A 524 -11.37 13.30 12.98
C CYS A 524 -10.79 12.15 12.15
N GLY A 525 -11.62 11.24 11.64
CA GLY A 525 -11.16 10.03 10.93
C GLY A 525 -10.56 8.94 11.82
N GLY A 526 -10.45 9.16 13.14
CA GLY A 526 -9.89 8.20 14.08
C GLY A 526 -10.79 6.98 14.33
N LYS A 527 -10.20 5.83 14.67
CA LYS A 527 -10.94 4.59 14.99
C LYS A 527 -11.67 4.69 16.33
N PHE A 528 -12.70 3.86 16.51
CA PHE A 528 -13.46 3.78 17.77
C PHE A 528 -12.77 2.88 18.79
N VAL A 529 -12.93 3.20 20.08
CA VAL A 529 -12.54 2.30 21.18
C VAL A 529 -13.40 1.03 21.10
N ALA A 530 -12.74 -0.13 21.17
CA ALA A 530 -13.35 -1.45 21.09
C ALA A 530 -14.18 -1.81 22.33
#